data_AF-A0A527YVF5-F1
#
_entry.id   AF-A0A527YVF5-F1
#
_cell.length_a   1.000
_cell.length_b   1.000
_cell.length_c   1.000
_cell.angle_alpha   90.00
_cell.angle_beta   90.00
_cell.angle_gamma   90.00
#
_symmetry.space_group_name_H-M   'P 1'
#
loop_
_entity.id
_entity.type
_entity.pdbx_description
1 polymer ?
#
loop_
_entity_poly.entity_id
_entity_poly.type
_entity_poly.pdbx_seq_one_letter_code
_entity_poly.pdbx_strand_id
1 'polypeptide(L)' 'SFIATDAPIPAPVLQDLLSRGTAKTFNAVTVDSDTSTSDTLLMFATGTAARRGAPDIMNAGDARLGAFRRALGKVLKA' A
#
# COMPACT_ATOMS: atom_id res chain seq x y z
N SER A 1 -9.16 6.11 4.85
CA SER A 1 -9.30 5.22 3.68
C SER A 1 -8.89 3.79 4.01
N PHE A 2 -9.52 2.79 3.37
CA PHE A 2 -9.22 1.38 3.58
C PHE A 2 -8.87 0.72 2.23
N ILE A 3 -7.78 -0.04 2.18
CA ILE A 3 -7.33 -0.79 1.00
C ILE A 3 -7.29 -2.27 1.37
N ALA A 4 -7.86 -3.13 0.54
CA ALA A 4 -7.78 -4.58 0.71
C ALA A 4 -7.13 -5.21 -0.52
N THR A 5 -6.29 -6.22 -0.29
CA THR A 5 -5.71 -7.06 -1.34
C THR A 5 -5.76 -8.53 -0.94
N ASP A 6 -5.74 -9.41 -1.91
CA ASP A 6 -5.58 -10.84 -1.71
C ASP A 6 -4.14 -11.34 -1.91
N ALA A 7 -3.21 -10.44 -2.23
CA ALA A 7 -1.80 -10.78 -2.38
C ALA A 7 -1.23 -11.36 -1.05
N PRO A 8 -0.40 -12.41 -1.10
CA PRO A 8 0.26 -12.96 0.08
C PRO A 8 1.46 -12.10 0.49
N ILE A 9 1.15 -10.98 1.14
CA ILE A 9 2.11 -9.98 1.61
C ILE A 9 1.89 -9.79 3.13
N PRO A 10 2.91 -10.04 3.97
CA PRO A 10 2.78 -9.90 5.41
C PRO A 10 2.73 -8.43 5.83
N ALA A 11 2.10 -8.18 6.99
CA ALA A 11 1.86 -6.82 7.50
C ALA A 11 3.10 -5.91 7.56
N PRO A 12 4.31 -6.36 7.95
CA PRO A 12 5.49 -5.50 7.94
C PRO A 12 5.87 -4.99 6.53
N VAL A 13 5.66 -5.82 5.51
CA VAL A 13 5.92 -5.43 4.11
C VAL A 13 4.83 -4.47 3.61
N LEU A 14 3.56 -4.71 3.97
CA LEU A 14 2.48 -3.76 3.70
C LEU A 14 2.78 -2.38 4.30
N GLN A 15 3.25 -2.34 5.55
CA GLN A 15 3.57 -1.09 6.23
C GLN A 15 4.70 -0.32 5.54
N ASP A 16 5.76 -1.00 5.10
CA ASP A 16 6.84 -0.35 4.35
C ASP A 16 6.35 0.18 2.99
N LEU A 17 5.53 -0.59 2.28
CA LEU A 17 4.95 -0.17 0.99
C LEU A 17 4.02 1.04 1.15
N LEU A 18 3.17 1.04 2.18
CA LEU A 18 2.33 2.18 2.52
C LEU A 18 3.17 3.40 2.87
N SER A 19 4.14 3.25 3.78
CA SER A 19 4.99 4.37 4.24
C SER A 19 5.74 5.02 3.07
N ARG A 20 6.24 4.24 2.10
CA ARG A 20 6.88 4.77 0.89
C ARG A 20 5.89 5.42 -0.08
N GLY A 21 4.68 4.88 -0.18
CA GLY A 21 3.62 5.41 -1.03
C GLY A 21 3.11 6.75 -0.50
N THR A 22 2.76 6.81 0.78
CA THR A 22 2.26 8.00 1.46
C THR A 22 3.34 9.06 1.67
N ALA A 23 4.62 8.69 1.89
CA ALA A 23 5.70 9.66 1.89
C ALA A 23 5.80 10.46 0.57
N LYS A 24 5.36 9.87 -0.56
CA LYS A 24 5.34 10.51 -1.88
C LYS A 24 4.00 11.14 -2.25
N THR A 25 2.91 10.87 -1.52
CA THR A 25 1.56 11.34 -1.87
C THR A 25 0.84 12.14 -0.79
N PHE A 26 1.22 12.04 0.49
CA PHE A 26 0.49 12.62 1.63
C PHE A 26 1.19 13.77 2.37
N ASN A 27 2.45 14.09 2.08
CA ASN A 27 3.12 15.29 2.62
C ASN A 27 3.16 16.47 1.63
N ALA A 28 2.41 16.41 0.51
CA ALA A 28 2.49 17.39 -0.58
C ALA A 28 1.13 17.83 -1.13
N VAL A 29 0.07 17.75 -0.32
CA VAL A 29 -1.23 18.36 -0.64
C VAL A 29 -1.64 19.25 0.54
N THR A 30 -1.13 20.48 0.55
CA THR A 30 -1.76 21.58 1.30
C THR A 30 -2.89 22.12 0.45
N VAL A 31 -4.13 21.80 0.81
CA VAL A 31 -5.32 22.44 0.27
C VAL A 31 -6.23 22.75 1.46
N ASP A 32 -6.36 24.06 1.70
CA ASP A 32 -7.01 24.75 2.81
C ASP A 32 -6.46 24.49 4.21
N SER A 33 -6.46 25.56 5.00
CA SER A 33 -5.75 25.73 6.28
C SER A 33 -6.28 24.87 7.45
N ASP A 34 -6.85 23.70 7.19
CA ASP A 34 -7.15 22.67 8.20
C ASP A 34 -6.51 21.35 7.76
N THR A 35 -5.35 21.04 8.35
CA THR A 35 -4.77 19.70 8.26
C THR A 35 -5.82 18.73 8.80
N SER A 36 -6.38 17.85 7.96
CA SER A 36 -7.27 16.78 8.41
C SER A 36 -6.52 15.95 9.46
N THR A 37 -6.78 16.21 10.73
CA THR A 37 -6.17 15.53 11.87
C THR A 37 -6.68 14.09 12.02
N SER A 38 -7.29 13.51 10.97
CA SER A 38 -7.97 12.21 11.00
C SER A 38 -7.73 11.33 9.77
N ASP A 39 -6.78 11.68 8.89
CA ASP A 39 -6.43 10.86 7.72
C ASP A 39 -5.73 9.56 8.13
N THR A 40 -6.53 8.53 8.41
CA THR A 40 -6.05 7.17 8.68
C THR A 40 -6.18 6.33 7.41
N LEU A 41 -5.07 5.75 6.96
CA LEU A 41 -5.06 4.77 5.87
C LEU A 41 -4.71 3.38 6.41
N LEU A 42 -5.63 2.43 6.21
CA LEU A 42 -5.47 1.04 6.63
C LEU A 42 -5.36 0.13 5.40
N MET A 43 -4.43 -0.83 5.42
CA MET A 43 -4.28 -1.82 4.36
C MET A 43 -4.29 -3.24 4.91
N PHE A 44 -5.04 -4.11 4.24
CA PHE A 44 -5.21 -5.51 4.62
C PHE A 44 -4.81 -6.42 3.46
N ALA A 45 -4.13 -7.52 3.77
CA ALA A 45 -3.79 -8.56 2.80
C ALA A 45 -4.31 -9.92 3.28
N THR A 46 -5.21 -10.54 2.50
CA THR A 46 -5.80 -11.83 2.88
C THR A 46 -4.95 -13.03 2.50
N GLY A 47 -3.94 -12.86 1.64
CA GLY A 47 -3.07 -13.92 1.13
C GLY A 47 -3.76 -14.99 0.27
N THR A 48 -5.05 -14.82 -0.02
CA THR A 48 -5.83 -15.83 -0.73
C THR A 48 -5.38 -16.06 -2.17
N ALA A 49 -4.67 -15.10 -2.78
CA ALA A 49 -4.08 -15.26 -4.11
C ALA A 49 -2.95 -16.30 -4.15
N ALA A 50 -2.36 -16.68 -3.01
CA ALA A 50 -1.40 -17.79 -2.94
C ALA A 50 -2.00 -19.09 -3.50
N ARG A 51 -3.31 -19.33 -3.28
CA ARG A 51 -4.03 -20.50 -3.83
C ARG A 51 -4.09 -20.53 -5.37
N ARG A 52 -3.86 -19.38 -6.00
CA ARG A 52 -3.83 -19.22 -7.47
C ARG A 52 -2.40 -19.08 -8.00
N GLY A 53 -1.39 -19.39 -7.18
CA GLY A 53 0.02 -19.34 -7.55
C GLY A 53 0.67 -17.96 -7.42
N ALA A 54 0.07 -17.02 -6.69
CA ALA A 54 0.73 -15.76 -6.39
C ALA A 54 1.96 -16.01 -5.48
N PRO A 55 3.10 -15.36 -5.75
CA PRO A 55 4.31 -15.56 -4.97
C PRO A 55 4.20 -14.93 -3.59
N ASP A 56 4.69 -15.62 -2.56
CA ASP A 56 4.85 -15.05 -1.22
C ASP A 56 5.93 -13.95 -1.24
N ILE A 57 5.55 -12.76 -0.76
CA ILE A 57 6.44 -11.60 -0.72
C ILE A 57 6.84 -11.32 0.72
N MET A 58 8.04 -11.76 1.11
CA MET A 58 8.51 -11.61 2.50
C MET A 58 9.35 -10.35 2.74
N ASN A 59 9.74 -9.65 1.66
CA ASN A 59 10.60 -8.47 1.76
C ASN A 59 10.04 -7.35 0.88
N ALA A 60 10.14 -6.11 1.36
CA ALA A 60 9.63 -4.99 0.61
C ALA A 60 10.50 -4.62 -0.60
N GLY A 61 11.75 -5.11 -0.69
CA GLY A 61 12.66 -4.91 -1.81
C GLY A 61 12.39 -5.81 -3.02
N ASP A 62 11.44 -6.73 -2.93
CA ASP A 62 11.25 -7.79 -3.91
C ASP A 62 10.93 -7.23 -5.30
N ALA A 63 11.69 -7.64 -6.32
CA ALA A 63 11.50 -7.17 -7.69
C ALA A 63 10.08 -7.49 -8.23
N ARG A 64 9.46 -8.56 -7.73
CA ARG A 64 8.09 -8.98 -8.12
C ARG A 64 7.02 -7.99 -7.67
N LEU A 65 7.32 -7.11 -6.71
CA LEU A 65 6.42 -6.03 -6.27
C LEU A 65 6.24 -4.91 -7.30
N GLY A 66 6.99 -4.91 -8.41
CA GLY A 66 6.95 -3.82 -9.39
C GLY A 66 5.53 -3.51 -9.89
N ALA A 67 4.74 -4.53 -10.26
CA ALA A 67 3.36 -4.34 -10.69
C ALA A 67 2.44 -3.88 -9.55
N PHE A 68 2.58 -4.50 -8.37
CA PHE A 68 1.80 -4.16 -7.18
C PHE A 68 2.00 -2.70 -6.75
N ARG A 69 3.26 -2.24 -6.68
CA ARG A 69 3.61 -0.85 -6.33
C ARG A 69 3.00 0.17 -7.29
N ARG A 70 2.99 -0.13 -8.60
CA ARG A 70 2.36 0.73 -9.60
C ARG A 70 0.85 0.81 -9.40
N ALA A 71 0.20 -0.32 -9.12
CA ALA A 71 -1.24 -0.35 -8.84
C ALA A 71 -1.58 0.42 -7.56
N LEU A 72 -0.85 0.17 -6.46
CA LEU A 72 -1.00 0.89 -5.20
C LEU A 72 -0.81 2.39 -5.39
N GLY A 73 0.21 2.81 -6.15
CA GLY A 73 0.44 4.23 -6.45
C GLY A 73 -0.66 4.90 -7.27
N LYS A 74 -1.42 4.16 -8.07
CA LYS A 74 -2.63 4.69 -8.76
C LYS A 74 -3.78 4.88 -7.77
N VAL A 75 -3.97 3.92 -6.86
CA VAL A 75 -5.01 3.98 -5.81
C VAL A 75 -4.73 5.13 -4.82
N LEU A 76 -3.47 5.38 -4.48
CA LEU A 76 -3.08 6.45 -3.55
C LEU A 76 -3.06 7.86 -4.16
N LYS A 77 -3.21 8.00 -5.48
CA LYS A 77 -3.22 9.29 -6.20
C LYS A 77 -4.61 9.70 -6.70
N ALA A 78 -5.57 8.79 -6.61
CA ALA A 78 -6.98 9.05 -6.91
C ALA A 78 -7.64 9.64 -5.67
#